data_AF-A0A9W6LI48-F1
#
_entry.id   AF-A0A9W6LI48-F1
#
_cell.length_a   1.000
_cell.length_b   1.000
_cell.length_c   1.000
_cell.angle_alpha   90.00
_cell.angle_beta   90.00
_cell.angle_gamma   90.00
#
_symmetry.space_group_name_H-M   'P 1'
#
loop_
_entity.id
_entity.type
_entity.pdbx_description
1 polymer ?
#
loop_
_entity_poly.entity_id
_entity_poly.type
_entity_poly.pdbx_seq_one_letter_code
_entity_poly.pdbx_strand_id
1 'polypeptide(L)'
;MHITPSPRTAHSDPRGLTNRDLALMVLEEADRADTAESHLEALAPAAESWHRLASARGTFSAADAAKILSRDPAIDLGQNRLFRTLGDLRWAYRQRRDHAWRARQSAVDAGWLTEIPQSHHHPRTGELLLDAPQLRITLKGLSELRQRLGTSAALSLKRENDRARPDDNRP
;
A
#
# COMPACT_ATOMS: atom_id res chain seq x y z
N MET A 1 -39.36 -21.27 -41.29
CA MET A 1 -39.21 -20.03 -40.50
C MET A 1 -37.91 -20.13 -39.72
N HIS A 2 -37.00 -19.18 -40.01
CA HIS A 2 -35.73 -18.80 -39.38
C HIS A 2 -35.10 -19.67 -38.28
N ILE A 3 -33.93 -20.23 -38.59
CA ILE A 3 -32.89 -20.55 -37.59
C ILE A 3 -31.75 -19.57 -37.82
N THR A 4 -31.58 -18.63 -36.90
CA THR A 4 -30.43 -17.73 -36.84
C THR A 4 -29.24 -18.50 -36.25
N PRO A 5 -28.08 -18.62 -36.91
CA PRO A 5 -26.89 -19.11 -36.24
C PRO A 5 -26.17 -17.93 -35.58
N SER A 6 -26.05 -18.00 -34.25
CA SER A 6 -25.22 -17.12 -33.42
C SER A 6 -23.75 -17.13 -33.89
N PRO A 7 -23.00 -16.02 -33.71
CA PRO A 7 -21.60 -15.96 -34.08
C PRO A 7 -20.77 -16.91 -33.20
N ARG A 8 -20.09 -17.81 -33.91
CA ARG A 8 -19.12 -18.79 -33.41
C ARG A 8 -18.03 -18.08 -32.62
N THR A 9 -17.91 -18.40 -31.33
CA THR A 9 -16.76 -18.09 -30.49
C THR A 9 -15.50 -18.60 -31.18
N ALA A 10 -14.64 -17.68 -31.62
CA ALA A 10 -13.33 -18.02 -32.17
C ALA A 10 -12.41 -18.43 -31.01
N HIS A 11 -12.21 -19.74 -30.89
CA HIS A 11 -11.13 -20.34 -30.12
C HIS A 11 -9.81 -20.08 -30.88
N SER A 12 -8.88 -19.34 -30.29
CA SER A 12 -7.57 -19.02 -30.86
C SER A 12 -6.64 -20.24 -30.77
N ASP A 13 -6.40 -20.88 -31.90
CA ASP A 13 -5.36 -21.90 -32.09
C ASP A 13 -3.99 -21.21 -32.25
N PRO A 14 -2.98 -21.43 -31.38
CA PRO A 14 -1.68 -20.78 -31.48
C PRO A 14 -0.86 -21.22 -32.71
N ARG A 15 -1.29 -22.23 -33.47
CA ARG A 15 -0.60 -22.70 -34.68
C ARG A 15 -1.01 -21.97 -35.97
N GLY A 16 -1.89 -20.97 -35.88
CA GLY A 16 -2.41 -20.22 -37.03
C GLY A 16 -2.13 -18.71 -37.02
N LEU A 17 -1.35 -18.20 -36.07
CA LEU A 17 -1.05 -16.78 -35.98
C LEU A 17 -0.19 -16.35 -37.16
N THR A 18 -0.76 -15.55 -38.05
CA THR A 18 -0.01 -14.99 -39.18
C THR A 18 0.90 -13.87 -38.67
N ASN A 19 1.93 -13.54 -39.45
CA ASN A 19 2.80 -12.39 -39.13
C ASN A 19 2.00 -11.09 -38.95
N ARG A 20 0.85 -10.97 -39.61
CA ARG A 20 -0.08 -9.85 -39.46
C ARG A 20 -0.77 -9.84 -38.10
N ASP A 21 -1.19 -11.00 -37.60
CA ASP A 21 -1.86 -11.11 -36.29
C ASP A 21 -0.88 -10.84 -35.15
N LEU A 22 0.37 -11.26 -35.29
CA LEU A 22 1.45 -10.90 -34.37
C LEU A 22 1.74 -9.40 -34.39
N ALA A 23 1.79 -8.77 -35.57
CA ALA A 23 1.99 -7.34 -35.69
C ALA A 23 0.85 -6.53 -35.05
N LEU A 24 -0.39 -7.00 -35.18
CA LEU A 24 -1.56 -6.37 -34.55
C LEU A 24 -1.51 -6.49 -33.02
N MET A 25 -1.18 -7.66 -32.47
CA MET A 25 -1.03 -7.83 -31.02
C MET A 25 0.08 -6.97 -30.42
N VAL A 26 1.21 -6.83 -31.12
CA VAL A 26 2.31 -5.95 -30.67
C VAL A 26 1.88 -4.48 -30.68
N LEU A 27 1.13 -4.05 -31.71
CA LEU A 27 0.58 -2.69 -31.75
C LEU A 27 -0.40 -2.45 -30.59
N GLU A 28 -1.31 -3.38 -30.34
CA GLU A 28 -2.31 -3.25 -29.27
C GLU A 28 -1.67 -3.23 -27.87
N GLU A 29 -0.54 -3.92 -27.67
CA GLU A 29 0.21 -3.84 -26.42
C GLU A 29 0.99 -2.53 -26.31
N ALA A 30 1.58 -2.04 -27.41
CA ALA A 30 2.26 -0.75 -27.45
C ALA A 30 1.28 0.40 -27.15
N ASP A 31 0.10 0.41 -27.78
CA ASP A 31 -0.94 1.42 -27.52
C ASP A 31 -1.43 1.38 -26.05
N ARG A 32 -1.53 0.17 -25.47
CA ARG A 32 -1.86 0.01 -24.05
C ARG A 32 -0.76 0.51 -23.12
N ALA A 33 0.51 0.31 -23.49
CA ALA A 33 1.65 0.82 -22.75
C ALA A 33 1.71 2.36 -22.83
N ASP A 34 1.58 2.93 -24.03
CA ASP A 34 1.62 4.37 -24.27
C ASP A 34 0.48 5.10 -23.56
N THR A 35 -0.73 4.52 -23.55
CA THR A 35 -1.86 5.09 -22.81
C THR A 35 -1.63 5.02 -21.30
N ALA A 36 -1.08 3.92 -20.78
CA ALA A 36 -0.74 3.79 -19.37
C ALA A 36 0.37 4.77 -18.95
N GLU A 37 1.40 4.93 -19.77
CA GLU A 37 2.51 5.88 -19.53
C GLU A 37 2.01 7.33 -19.58
N SER A 38 1.18 7.68 -20.57
CA SER A 38 0.54 9.00 -20.66
C SER A 38 -0.32 9.31 -19.44
N HIS A 39 -1.06 8.31 -18.93
CA HIS A 39 -1.83 8.46 -17.70
C HIS A 39 -0.94 8.64 -16.46
N LEU A 40 0.20 7.96 -16.39
CA LEU A 40 1.18 8.13 -15.31
C LEU A 40 1.81 9.53 -15.34
N GLU A 41 2.20 10.02 -16.53
CA GLU A 41 2.74 11.37 -16.72
C GLU A 41 1.72 12.45 -16.35
N ALA A 42 0.45 12.28 -16.71
CA ALA A 42 -0.62 13.20 -16.34
C ALA A 42 -0.86 13.26 -14.81
N LEU A 43 -0.65 12.14 -14.10
CA LEU A 43 -0.83 12.04 -12.65
C LEU A 43 0.41 12.44 -11.85
N ALA A 44 1.61 12.45 -12.45
CA ALA A 44 2.86 12.75 -11.77
C ALA A 44 2.89 14.14 -11.11
N PRO A 45 2.43 15.25 -11.73
CA PRO A 45 2.42 16.57 -11.11
C PRO A 45 1.48 16.66 -9.90
N ALA A 46 0.34 15.95 -9.94
CA ALA A 46 -0.59 15.87 -8.83
C ALA A 46 0.04 15.06 -7.67
N ALA A 47 0.64 13.91 -7.98
CA ALA A 47 1.36 13.09 -7.01
C ALA A 47 2.52 13.86 -6.36
N GLU A 48 3.28 14.62 -7.15
CA GLU A 48 4.39 15.46 -6.67
C GLU A 48 3.90 16.65 -5.83
N SER A 49 2.76 17.25 -6.18
CA SER A 49 2.14 18.33 -5.39
C SER A 49 1.63 17.82 -4.04
N TRP A 50 1.00 16.63 -4.03
CA TRP A 50 0.67 15.93 -2.79
C TRP A 50 1.92 15.56 -2.00
N HIS A 51 2.98 15.09 -2.66
CA HIS A 51 4.26 14.78 -2.03
C HIS A 51 4.90 16.02 -1.40
N ARG A 52 4.82 17.18 -2.06
CA ARG A 52 5.30 18.47 -1.54
C ARG A 52 4.48 18.97 -0.36
N LEU A 53 3.15 18.97 -0.46
CA LEU A 53 2.24 19.32 0.64
C LEU A 53 2.44 18.43 1.86
N ALA A 54 2.72 17.16 1.62
CA ALA A 54 3.03 16.20 2.64
C ALA A 54 4.44 16.49 3.23
N SER A 55 5.46 16.69 2.40
CA SER A 55 6.86 16.91 2.81
C SER A 55 7.10 18.12 3.72
N ALA A 56 6.12 19.03 3.86
CA ALA A 56 6.13 20.11 4.82
C ALA A 56 6.01 19.59 6.28
N ARG A 57 7.09 19.00 6.82
CA ARG A 57 7.30 18.63 8.25
C ARG A 57 6.17 17.83 8.95
N GLY A 58 5.31 17.11 8.23
CA GLY A 58 4.20 16.36 8.84
C GLY A 58 4.59 14.95 9.27
N THR A 59 4.82 14.73 10.57
CA THR A 59 4.86 13.37 11.14
C THR A 59 3.53 13.08 11.82
N PHE A 60 3.00 11.86 11.65
CA PHE A 60 1.68 11.49 12.13
C PHE A 60 1.77 10.68 13.41
N SER A 61 0.82 10.91 14.32
CA SER A 61 0.61 9.96 15.41
C SER A 61 0.15 8.62 14.83
N ALA A 62 0.32 7.52 15.58
CA ALA A 62 -0.22 6.23 15.15
C ALA A 62 -1.74 6.24 14.97
N ALA A 63 -2.47 7.09 15.70
CA ALA A 63 -3.92 7.22 15.50
C ALA A 63 -4.23 7.89 14.16
N ASP A 64 -3.56 9.00 13.85
CA ASP A 64 -3.81 9.74 12.61
C ASP A 64 -3.34 8.95 11.40
N ALA A 65 -2.19 8.28 11.50
CA ALA A 65 -1.70 7.39 10.46
C ALA A 65 -2.69 6.25 10.17
N ALA A 66 -3.26 5.62 11.20
CA ALA A 66 -4.26 4.58 11.03
C ALA A 66 -5.52 5.12 10.33
N LYS A 67 -6.02 6.30 10.72
CA LYS A 67 -7.16 6.95 10.05
C LYS A 67 -6.88 7.26 8.57
N ILE A 68 -5.67 7.73 8.26
CA ILE A 68 -5.26 8.02 6.89
C ILE A 68 -5.21 6.74 6.05
N LEU A 69 -4.59 5.68 6.57
CA LEU A 69 -4.49 4.40 5.89
C LEU A 69 -5.87 3.77 5.65
N SER A 70 -6.76 3.86 6.63
CA SER A 70 -8.12 3.31 6.55
C SER A 70 -9.09 4.10 5.66
N ARG A 71 -8.62 5.13 4.96
CA ARG A 71 -9.36 5.72 3.84
C ARG A 71 -9.35 4.81 2.61
N ASP A 72 -8.38 3.92 2.52
CA ASP A 72 -8.36 2.86 1.52
C ASP A 72 -9.32 1.74 1.97
N PRO A 73 -10.39 1.42 1.22
CA PRO A 73 -11.36 0.41 1.62
C PRO A 73 -10.75 -0.98 1.84
N ALA A 74 -9.59 -1.26 1.24
CA ALA A 74 -8.89 -2.52 1.41
C ALA A 74 -8.13 -2.61 2.75
N ILE A 75 -8.03 -1.52 3.50
CA ILE A 75 -7.23 -1.42 4.73
C ILE A 75 -8.14 -1.04 5.90
N ASP A 76 -8.46 -2.01 6.78
CA ASP A 76 -9.12 -1.73 8.06
C ASP A 76 -8.10 -1.74 9.21
N LEU A 77 -7.56 -0.56 9.53
CA LEU A 77 -6.64 -0.37 10.64
C LEU A 77 -7.16 0.66 11.66
N GLY A 78 -7.09 0.27 12.94
CA GLY A 78 -7.14 1.19 14.08
C GLY A 78 -5.75 1.39 14.69
N GLN A 79 -5.59 2.37 15.58
CA GLN A 79 -4.30 2.70 16.22
C GLN A 79 -3.58 1.46 16.80
N ASN A 80 -4.28 0.66 17.62
CA ASN A 80 -3.68 -0.53 18.25
C ASN A 80 -3.30 -1.61 17.23
N ARG A 81 -4.09 -1.77 16.17
CA ARG A 81 -3.76 -2.70 15.07
C ARG A 81 -2.53 -2.22 14.32
N LEU A 82 -2.41 -0.91 14.06
CA LEU A 82 -1.22 -0.34 13.43
C LEU A 82 0.04 -0.58 14.28
N PHE A 83 -0.02 -0.39 15.60
CA PHE A 83 1.14 -0.70 16.46
C PHE A 83 1.57 -2.17 16.39
N ARG A 84 0.60 -3.10 16.35
CA ARG A 84 0.90 -4.54 16.15
C ARG A 84 1.58 -4.76 14.81
N THR A 85 1.01 -4.22 13.73
CA THR A 85 1.61 -4.29 12.38
C THR A 85 3.04 -3.73 12.35
N LEU A 86 3.31 -2.61 13.01
CA LEU A 86 4.66 -2.05 13.11
C LEU A 86 5.60 -2.98 13.89
N GLY A 87 5.10 -3.70 14.90
CA GLY A 87 5.84 -4.76 15.60
C GLY A 87 6.15 -5.96 14.71
N ASP A 88 5.15 -6.44 13.97
CA ASP A 88 5.27 -7.59 13.07
C ASP A 88 6.25 -7.33 11.92
N LEU A 89 6.24 -6.11 11.37
CA LEU A 89 7.21 -5.62 10.39
C LEU A 89 8.60 -5.38 10.99
N ARG A 90 8.76 -5.52 12.31
CA ARG A 90 9.96 -5.16 13.08
C ARG A 90 10.39 -3.71 12.88
N TRP A 91 9.45 -2.81 12.65
CA TRP A 91 9.73 -1.37 12.57
C TRP A 91 9.70 -0.71 13.94
N ALA A 92 8.85 -1.22 14.83
CA ALA A 92 8.75 -0.76 16.20
C ALA A 92 8.87 -1.93 17.18
N TYR A 93 9.09 -1.62 18.44
CA TYR A 93 9.06 -2.59 19.53
C TYR A 93 8.47 -1.96 20.78
N ARG A 94 7.94 -2.80 21.67
CA ARG A 94 7.45 -2.35 22.97
C ARG A 94 8.58 -2.44 23.98
N GLN A 95 8.99 -1.31 24.53
CA GLN A 95 10.06 -1.23 25.52
C GLN A 95 9.62 -1.91 26.82
N ARG A 96 10.51 -2.68 27.45
CA ARG A 96 10.16 -3.47 28.64
C ARG A 96 9.96 -2.61 29.89
N ARG A 97 10.70 -1.51 30.00
CA ARG A 97 10.72 -0.65 31.20
C ARG A 97 9.43 0.15 31.40
N ASP A 98 8.93 0.76 30.34
CA ASP A 98 7.80 1.71 30.37
C ASP A 98 6.62 1.25 29.51
N HIS A 99 6.73 0.08 28.87
CA HIS A 99 5.74 -0.47 27.97
C HIS A 99 5.35 0.44 26.79
N ALA A 100 6.16 1.46 26.51
CA ALA A 100 5.96 2.40 25.41
C ALA A 100 6.45 1.80 24.09
N TRP A 101 5.81 2.20 22.99
CA TRP A 101 6.28 1.85 21.65
C TRP A 101 7.44 2.75 21.24
N ARG A 102 8.51 2.13 20.74
CA ARG A 102 9.72 2.78 20.24
C ARG A 102 10.01 2.32 18.83
N ALA A 103 10.50 3.23 18.00
CA ALA A 103 10.98 2.93 16.67
C ALA A 103 12.29 2.14 16.79
N ARG A 104 12.47 1.15 15.91
CA ARG A 104 13.77 0.53 15.71
C ARG A 104 14.64 1.49 14.91
N GLN A 105 15.94 1.51 15.23
CA GLN A 105 16.91 2.35 14.52
C GLN A 105 16.85 2.13 13.01
N SER A 106 16.72 0.89 12.55
CA SER A 106 16.58 0.57 11.12
C SER A 106 15.39 1.24 10.43
N ALA A 107 14.27 1.44 11.14
CA ALA A 107 13.09 2.12 10.59
C ALA A 107 13.24 3.65 10.63
N VAL A 108 14.04 4.17 11.57
CA VAL A 108 14.43 5.58 11.63
C VAL A 108 15.42 5.91 10.50
N ASP A 109 16.44 5.07 10.31
CA ASP A 109 17.44 5.22 9.26
C ASP A 109 16.81 5.11 7.86
N ALA A 110 15.83 4.21 7.71
CA ALA A 110 15.04 4.12 6.48
C ALA A 110 14.11 5.33 6.27
N GLY A 111 13.93 6.19 7.27
CA GLY A 111 13.07 7.36 7.25
C GLY A 111 11.58 7.03 7.33
N TRP A 112 11.19 5.84 7.78
CA TRP A 112 9.79 5.41 7.90
C TRP A 112 9.15 5.88 9.22
N LEU A 113 9.93 5.85 10.29
CA LEU A 113 9.50 6.24 11.64
C LEU A 113 10.41 7.32 12.19
N THR A 114 9.90 8.08 13.17
CA THR A 114 10.71 8.98 13.99
C THR A 114 10.15 9.01 15.41
N GLU A 115 10.90 9.58 16.35
CA GLU A 115 10.48 9.75 17.73
C GLU A 115 10.58 11.22 18.12
N ILE A 116 9.53 11.73 18.77
CA ILE A 116 9.52 13.09 19.30
C ILE A 116 9.66 13.00 20.83
N PRO A 117 10.68 13.64 21.44
CA PRO A 117 10.78 13.74 22.89
C PRO A 117 9.53 14.39 23.47
N GLN A 118 9.06 13.91 24.61
CA GLN A 118 7.92 14.47 25.31
C GLN A 118 8.36 14.90 26.72
N SER A 119 7.67 15.90 27.26
CA SER A 119 7.90 16.34 28.64
C SER A 119 6.60 16.90 29.21
N HIS A 120 6.36 16.65 30.50
CA HIS A 120 5.24 17.23 31.22
C HIS A 120 5.73 17.93 32.49
N HIS A 121 5.00 18.97 32.93
CA HIS A 121 5.25 19.57 34.23
C HIS A 121 4.56 18.76 35.33
N HIS A 122 5.25 18.51 36.44
CA HIS A 122 4.65 17.86 37.58
C HIS A 122 3.57 18.77 38.18
N PRO A 123 2.31 18.31 38.30
CA PRO A 123 1.16 19.18 38.59
C PRO A 123 1.23 19.84 39.97
N ARG A 124 2.06 19.32 40.89
CA ARG A 124 2.18 19.82 42.26
C ARG A 124 3.49 20.51 42.59
N THR A 125 4.55 20.26 41.82
CA THR A 125 5.91 20.78 42.12
C THR A 125 6.45 21.68 41.00
N GLY A 126 5.83 21.67 39.83
CA GLY A 126 6.22 22.50 38.68
C GLY A 126 7.45 21.99 37.90
N GLU A 127 8.14 20.97 38.41
CA GLU A 127 9.33 20.38 37.78
C GLU A 127 9.02 19.80 36.39
N LEU A 128 9.96 19.95 35.45
CA LEU A 128 9.86 19.38 34.10
C LEU A 128 10.31 17.91 34.13
N LEU A 129 9.37 17.00 33.90
CA LEU A 129 9.62 15.56 33.76
C LEU A 129 9.73 15.21 32.28
N LEU A 130 10.77 14.44 31.93
CA LEU A 130 10.92 13.89 30.59
C LEU A 130 10.08 12.61 30.47
N ASP A 131 9.19 12.60 29.50
CA ASP A 131 8.35 11.45 29.17
C ASP A 131 9.03 10.54 28.14
N ALA A 132 8.50 9.33 28.06
CA ALA A 132 8.80 8.36 27.02
C ALA A 132 8.61 8.99 25.61
N PRO A 133 9.65 9.02 24.74
CA PRO A 133 9.53 9.53 23.38
C PRO A 133 8.33 8.97 22.61
N GLN A 134 7.58 9.85 21.95
CA GLN A 134 6.39 9.44 21.22
C GLN A 134 6.77 9.01 19.79
N LEU A 135 6.41 7.77 19.45
CA LEU A 135 6.57 7.23 18.11
C LEU A 135 5.69 7.99 17.10
N ARG A 136 6.29 8.38 15.98
CA ARG A 136 5.64 9.04 14.86
C ARG A 136 5.94 8.33 13.55
N ILE A 137 4.97 8.40 12.63
CA ILE A 137 5.06 7.82 11.30
C ILE A 137 5.30 8.95 10.31
N THR A 138 6.33 8.82 9.48
CA THR A 138 6.59 9.78 8.40
C THR A 138 5.70 9.49 7.20
N LEU A 139 5.71 10.39 6.22
CA LEU A 139 4.99 10.15 4.96
C LEU A 139 5.56 9.01 4.14
N LYS A 140 6.88 8.88 4.17
CA LYS A 140 7.56 7.74 3.58
C LYS A 140 7.09 6.45 4.26
N GLY A 141 7.00 6.45 5.59
CA GLY A 141 6.46 5.34 6.36
C GLY A 141 5.01 5.02 6.01
N LEU A 142 4.15 6.03 5.85
CA LEU A 142 2.76 5.85 5.42
C LEU A 142 2.65 5.23 4.03
N SER A 143 3.44 5.73 3.08
CA SER A 143 3.45 5.23 1.70
C SER A 143 3.87 3.76 1.65
N GLU A 144 4.91 3.42 2.40
CA GLU A 144 5.42 2.06 2.52
C GLU A 144 4.47 1.12 3.24
N LEU A 145 3.80 1.59 4.30
CA LEU A 145 2.73 0.83 4.96
C LEU A 145 1.60 0.54 3.98
N ARG A 146 1.14 1.54 3.24
CA ARG A 146 0.09 1.36 2.23
C ARG A 146 0.49 0.34 1.18
N GLN A 147 1.73 0.40 0.67
CA GLN A 147 2.22 -0.57 -0.31
C GLN A 147 2.24 -1.99 0.26
N ARG A 148 2.83 -2.20 1.43
CA ARG A 148 2.94 -3.54 2.05
C ARG A 148 1.57 -4.14 2.41
N LEU A 149 0.65 -3.31 2.88
CA LEU A 149 -0.71 -3.71 3.21
C LEU A 149 -1.55 -3.98 1.96
N GLY A 150 -1.43 -3.13 0.94
CA GLY A 150 -2.09 -3.29 -0.36
C GLY A 150 -1.62 -4.52 -1.13
N THR A 151 -0.32 -4.81 -1.13
CA THR A 151 0.21 -6.06 -1.71
C THR A 151 -0.31 -7.29 -0.99
N SER A 152 -0.45 -7.23 0.35
CA SER A 152 -1.00 -8.34 1.13
C SER A 152 -2.48 -8.59 0.82
N ALA A 153 -3.28 -7.54 0.62
CA ALA A 153 -4.67 -7.66 0.18
C ALA A 153 -4.79 -8.21 -1.26
N ALA A 154 -3.96 -7.71 -2.18
CA ALA A 154 -3.93 -8.16 -3.58
C ALA A 154 -3.52 -9.64 -3.71
N LEU A 155 -2.56 -10.10 -2.91
CA LEU A 155 -2.13 -11.51 -2.87
C LEU A 155 -3.19 -12.45 -2.29
N SER A 156 -4.07 -11.97 -1.42
CA SER A 156 -5.20 -12.75 -0.91
C SER A 156 -6.32 -12.87 -1.95
N LEU A 157 -6.67 -11.77 -2.66
CA LEU A 157 -7.64 -11.82 -3.76
C LEU A 157 -7.20 -12.73 -4.91
N LYS A 158 -5.91 -12.69 -5.28
CA LYS A 158 -5.39 -13.55 -6.35
C LYS A 158 -5.49 -15.04 -5.97
N ARG A 159 -5.18 -15.40 -4.72
CA ARG A 159 -5.31 -16.78 -4.22
C ARG A 159 -6.76 -17.26 -4.15
N GLU A 160 -7.70 -16.37 -3.82
CA GLU A 160 -9.14 -16.67 -3.84
C GLU A 160 -9.62 -16.94 -5.27
N ASN A 161 -9.22 -16.08 -6.22
CA ASN A 161 -9.58 -16.20 -7.63
C ASN A 161 -8.95 -17.42 -8.32
N ASP A 162 -7.72 -17.79 -7.93
CA ASP A 162 -7.04 -19.00 -8.42
C ASP A 162 -7.68 -20.29 -7.89
N ARG A 163 -8.32 -20.26 -6.70
CA ARG A 163 -9.11 -21.39 -6.16
C ARG A 163 -10.51 -21.49 -6.77
N ALA A 164 -11.06 -20.36 -7.21
CA ALA A 164 -12.38 -20.28 -7.84
C ALA A 164 -12.36 -20.58 -9.34
N ARG A 165 -11.21 -20.98 -9.92
CA ARG A 165 -11.12 -21.52 -11.27
C ARG A 165 -11.42 -23.03 -11.19
N PRO A 166 -12.66 -23.49 -11.45
CA PRO A 166 -12.92 -24.92 -11.54
C PRO A 166 -12.06 -25.51 -12.65
N ASP A 167 -11.49 -26.67 -12.35
CA ASP A 167 -10.73 -27.53 -13.26
C ASP A 167 -11.69 -28.08 -14.33
N ASP A 168 -12.19 -27.20 -15.19
CA ASP A 168 -13.07 -27.53 -16.30
C ASP A 168 -12.23 -27.98 -17.49
N ASN A 169 -11.48 -29.07 -17.29
CA ASN A 169 -11.24 -30.07 -18.35
C ASN A 169 -10.54 -31.31 -17.78
N ARG A 170 -11.30 -32.39 -17.60
CA ARG A 170 -10.77 -33.75 -17.78
C ARG A 170 -11.82 -34.61 -18.50
N PRO A 171 -11.34 -35.51 -19.36
CA PRO A 171 -11.91 -35.81 -20.68
C PRO A 171 -13.26 -36.50 -20.68
#